data_AF-A0A7Y5DUB3-F1
#
_entry.id   AF-A0A7Y5DUB3-F1
#
_cell.length_a   1.000
_cell.length_b   1.000
_cell.length_c   1.000
_cell.angle_alpha   90.00
_cell.angle_beta   90.00
_cell.angle_gamma   90.00
#
_symmetry.space_group_name_H-M   'P 1'
#
loop_
_entity.id
_entity.type
_entity.pdbx_description
1 polymer ?
#
loop_
_entity_poly.entity_id
_entity_poly.type
_entity_poly.pdbx_seq_one_letter_code
_entity_poly.pdbx_strand_id
1 'polypeptide(L)'
;MKIRSSYTDKKWLTPKPAAPSASDPEDGLDKAREQINRVLSEVVRCQNLVILTGLGTSLCVMNDETPPKPKAPTMLGLWNRVREKYDPNPDEKKWGELLASVKHQPDSKNIEELLSACKVATVWFLDSDLTNLQSFIDLAEKEIREGVDFLEASDELSTHAIFLQRIARRSAGKNRAKLFTTNYDLCFERAAKDGAFVVIDGFSPTLPPTFNPVYFTYDIVKRGSEGDASAFIPNVFHLYKLHGSIDWERRESGDIEKKHETDTPLLIYPRSSKYEQAFSQPYLEMMAALQSALREQNTGLLVIGFGFNDKHIAEPILSAIRSNLGLKVVVVDPW
;
A
#
# COMPACT_ATOMS: atom_id res chain seq x y z
N MET A 1 -21.12 -5.67 0.27
CA MET A 1 -20.56 -4.55 -0.51
C MET A 1 -21.70 -3.63 -0.95
N LYS A 2 -21.71 -2.36 -0.54
CA LYS A 2 -22.67 -1.36 -1.06
C LYS A 2 -21.99 -0.56 -2.18
N ILE A 3 -22.75 0.06 -3.06
CA ILE A 3 -22.20 0.89 -4.15
C ILE A 3 -22.84 2.27 -4.21
N ARG A 4 -22.01 3.29 -4.45
CA ARG A 4 -22.42 4.67 -4.77
C ARG A 4 -21.63 5.12 -6.00
N SER A 5 -22.32 5.55 -7.04
CA SER A 5 -21.71 6.07 -8.27
C SER A 5 -22.52 7.23 -8.87
N SER A 6 -21.97 7.88 -9.91
CA SER A 6 -22.64 8.95 -10.65
C SER A 6 -24.01 8.57 -11.21
N TYR A 7 -24.23 7.28 -11.49
CA TYR A 7 -25.47 6.74 -12.04
C TYR A 7 -26.48 6.30 -10.95
N THR A 8 -26.10 6.40 -9.68
CA THR A 8 -26.98 6.06 -8.54
C THR A 8 -27.60 7.31 -7.91
N ASP A 9 -27.53 8.47 -8.57
CA ASP A 9 -27.91 9.78 -8.02
C ASP A 9 -27.31 10.03 -6.63
N LYS A 10 -26.06 9.60 -6.43
CA LYS A 10 -25.31 9.68 -5.17
C LYS A 10 -25.92 8.89 -4.00
N LYS A 11 -26.87 7.99 -4.24
CA LYS A 11 -27.45 7.09 -3.23
C LYS A 11 -26.67 5.78 -3.13
N TRP A 12 -26.60 5.23 -1.92
CA TRP A 12 -26.04 3.90 -1.71
C TRP A 12 -27.04 2.82 -2.12
N LEU A 13 -26.63 1.93 -3.01
CA LEU A 13 -27.36 0.71 -3.36
C LEU A 13 -26.76 -0.48 -2.61
N THR A 14 -27.63 -1.35 -2.08
CA THR A 14 -27.23 -2.57 -1.39
C THR A 14 -27.64 -3.77 -2.25
N PRO A 15 -26.71 -4.68 -2.59
CA PRO A 15 -27.01 -5.96 -3.22
C PRO A 15 -28.08 -6.72 -2.48
N LYS A 16 -28.97 -7.36 -3.23
CA LYS A 16 -29.90 -8.34 -2.68
C LYS A 16 -29.09 -9.54 -2.16
N PRO A 17 -29.47 -10.16 -1.02
CA PRO A 17 -28.88 -11.43 -0.64
C PRO A 17 -29.02 -12.44 -1.78
N ALA A 18 -28.05 -13.35 -1.94
CA ALA A 18 -28.17 -14.40 -2.94
C ALA A 18 -29.36 -15.29 -2.55
N ALA A 19 -30.41 -15.35 -3.38
CA ALA A 19 -31.56 -16.20 -3.11
C ALA A 19 -31.11 -17.67 -3.11
N PRO A 20 -31.50 -18.47 -2.10
CA PRO A 20 -31.32 -19.91 -2.16
C PRO A 20 -32.35 -20.49 -3.13
N SER A 21 -31.89 -20.89 -4.31
CA SER A 21 -32.62 -21.62 -5.37
C SER A 21 -33.61 -20.83 -6.25
N ALA A 22 -33.72 -21.33 -7.49
CA ALA A 22 -34.39 -20.77 -8.64
C ALA A 22 -35.92 -20.94 -8.59
N SER A 23 -36.60 -20.19 -7.72
CA SER A 23 -38.07 -20.11 -7.73
C SER A 23 -38.54 -18.67 -7.57
N ASP A 24 -38.39 -17.88 -8.63
CA ASP A 24 -39.43 -16.98 -9.15
C ASP A 24 -38.90 -16.23 -10.38
N PRO A 25 -39.58 -16.27 -11.55
CA PRO A 25 -39.17 -15.52 -12.74
C PRO A 25 -39.32 -14.00 -12.60
N GLU A 26 -39.92 -13.53 -11.50
CA GLU A 26 -40.16 -12.10 -11.19
C GLU A 26 -39.19 -11.51 -10.15
N ASP A 27 -38.13 -12.23 -9.74
CA ASP A 27 -37.13 -11.63 -8.84
C ASP A 27 -36.24 -10.64 -9.62
N GLY A 28 -36.73 -9.40 -9.72
CA GLY A 28 -36.12 -8.33 -10.52
C GLY A 28 -34.61 -8.19 -10.28
N LEU A 29 -33.86 -8.01 -11.38
CA LEU A 29 -32.40 -7.88 -11.44
C LEU A 29 -31.83 -7.06 -10.27
N ASP A 30 -30.79 -7.61 -9.64
CA ASP A 30 -30.05 -6.92 -8.58
C ASP A 30 -29.25 -5.75 -9.17
N LYS A 31 -29.92 -4.60 -9.28
CA LYS A 31 -29.37 -3.35 -9.80
C LYS A 31 -28.05 -2.95 -9.13
N ALA A 32 -27.84 -3.31 -7.86
CA ALA A 32 -26.60 -2.99 -7.17
C ALA A 32 -25.45 -3.88 -7.64
N ARG A 33 -25.67 -5.20 -7.79
CA ARG A 33 -24.66 -6.13 -8.35
C ARG A 33 -24.33 -5.82 -9.80
N GLU A 34 -25.34 -5.55 -10.62
CA GLU A 34 -25.14 -5.13 -12.01
C GLU A 34 -24.24 -3.89 -12.08
N GLN A 35 -24.52 -2.92 -11.20
CA GLN A 35 -23.76 -1.69 -11.17
C GLN A 35 -22.32 -1.89 -10.68
N ILE A 36 -22.10 -2.73 -9.67
CA ILE A 36 -20.76 -3.11 -9.20
C ILE A 36 -19.98 -3.74 -10.35
N ASN A 37 -20.57 -4.73 -11.01
CA ASN A 37 -19.93 -5.44 -12.13
C ASN A 37 -19.62 -4.50 -13.29
N ARG A 38 -20.55 -3.61 -13.64
CA ARG A 38 -20.36 -2.63 -14.71
C ARG A 38 -19.19 -1.69 -14.41
N VAL A 39 -19.20 -1.06 -13.25
CA VAL A 39 -18.20 -0.06 -12.86
C VAL A 39 -16.80 -0.68 -12.73
N LEU A 40 -16.69 -1.87 -12.12
CA LEU A 40 -15.41 -2.60 -12.04
C LEU A 40 -14.91 -3.03 -13.42
N SER A 41 -15.80 -3.57 -14.26
CA SER A 41 -15.44 -3.97 -15.63
C SER A 41 -14.99 -2.76 -16.47
N GLU A 42 -15.63 -1.60 -16.32
CA GLU A 42 -15.25 -0.38 -17.04
C GLU A 42 -13.85 0.11 -16.67
N VAL A 43 -13.45 0.02 -15.40
CA VAL A 43 -12.10 0.40 -14.93
C VAL A 43 -11.05 -0.61 -15.41
N VAL A 44 -11.29 -1.91 -15.24
CA VAL A 44 -10.31 -2.94 -15.60
C VAL A 44 -10.03 -2.97 -17.11
N ARG A 45 -11.05 -2.65 -17.93
CA ARG A 45 -10.96 -2.59 -19.40
C ARG A 45 -10.32 -1.30 -19.95
N CYS A 46 -10.01 -0.30 -19.13
CA CYS A 46 -9.29 0.90 -19.59
C CYS A 46 -7.95 0.53 -20.25
N GLN A 47 -7.39 1.41 -21.09
CA GLN A 47 -6.08 1.16 -21.72
C GLN A 47 -4.99 1.03 -20.67
N ASN A 48 -5.00 1.98 -19.73
CA ASN A 48 -4.15 2.01 -18.55
C ASN A 48 -4.94 1.57 -17.33
N LEU A 49 -4.35 0.71 -16.52
CA LEU A 49 -4.92 0.31 -15.23
C LEU A 49 -3.93 0.64 -14.13
N VAL A 50 -4.34 1.56 -13.28
CA VAL A 50 -3.64 2.01 -12.08
C VAL A 50 -4.40 1.46 -10.88
N ILE A 51 -3.70 0.76 -10.01
CA ILE A 51 -4.23 0.31 -8.73
C ILE A 51 -3.48 1.07 -7.64
N LEU A 52 -4.21 1.66 -6.69
CA LEU A 52 -3.63 2.18 -5.45
C LEU A 52 -4.17 1.36 -4.29
N THR A 53 -3.28 0.79 -3.49
CA THR A 53 -3.63 0.00 -2.32
C THR A 53 -3.08 0.64 -1.05
N GLY A 54 -3.83 0.51 0.04
CA GLY A 54 -3.38 0.90 1.38
C GLY A 54 -3.58 -0.23 2.39
N LEU A 55 -3.50 0.10 3.67
CA LEU A 55 -3.54 -0.87 4.77
C LEU A 55 -4.71 -1.87 4.65
N GLY A 56 -5.86 -1.45 4.12
CA GLY A 56 -7.03 -2.31 3.98
C GLY A 56 -6.79 -3.59 3.16
N THR A 57 -5.78 -3.63 2.27
CA THR A 57 -5.41 -4.88 1.57
C THR A 57 -4.58 -5.82 2.43
N SER A 58 -3.79 -5.31 3.38
CA SER A 58 -3.01 -6.13 4.32
C SER A 58 -3.87 -6.67 5.46
N LEU A 59 -4.97 -5.98 5.82
CA LEU A 59 -5.90 -6.40 6.85
C LEU A 59 -6.68 -7.69 6.53
N CYS A 60 -6.64 -8.17 5.27
CA CYS A 60 -7.25 -9.45 4.91
C CYS A 60 -6.39 -10.66 5.31
N VAL A 61 -5.14 -10.45 5.72
CA VAL A 61 -4.27 -11.51 6.26
C VAL A 61 -4.59 -11.66 7.75
N MET A 62 -5.19 -12.79 8.11
CA MET A 62 -5.68 -13.08 9.44
C MET A 62 -4.75 -14.03 10.19
N ASN A 63 -4.73 -13.93 11.51
CA ASN A 63 -4.11 -14.92 12.38
C ASN A 63 -5.06 -16.10 12.66
N ASP A 64 -4.51 -17.15 13.26
CA ASP A 64 -5.25 -18.36 13.65
C ASP A 64 -6.01 -18.21 14.99
N GLU A 65 -6.13 -17.00 15.53
CA GLU A 65 -6.90 -16.76 16.76
C GLU A 65 -8.41 -16.94 16.54
N THR A 66 -9.16 -17.14 17.62
CA THR A 66 -10.63 -17.22 17.58
C THR A 66 -11.25 -16.14 18.47
N PRO A 67 -11.91 -15.10 17.91
CA PRO A 67 -12.13 -14.85 16.49
C PRO A 67 -10.84 -14.41 15.77
N PRO A 68 -10.72 -14.66 14.45
CA PRO A 68 -9.55 -14.27 13.68
C PRO A 68 -9.38 -12.75 13.68
N LYS A 69 -8.14 -12.30 13.83
CA LYS A 69 -7.77 -10.88 13.81
C LYS A 69 -6.77 -10.61 12.68
N PRO A 70 -6.79 -9.40 12.10
CA PRO A 70 -5.77 -9.00 11.15
C PRO A 70 -4.37 -9.07 11.76
N LYS A 71 -3.41 -9.66 11.04
CA LYS A 71 -1.99 -9.64 11.42
C LYS A 71 -1.38 -8.25 11.23
N ALA A 72 -1.74 -7.57 10.15
CA ALA A 72 -1.28 -6.22 9.86
C ALA A 72 -1.79 -5.21 10.90
N PRO A 73 -0.92 -4.37 11.50
CA PRO A 73 -1.33 -3.42 12.52
C PRO A 73 -1.99 -2.17 11.90
N THR A 74 -3.05 -1.68 12.55
CA THR A 74 -3.58 -0.34 12.27
C THR A 74 -2.72 0.74 12.92
N MET A 75 -2.91 2.00 12.56
CA MET A 75 -2.21 3.12 13.24
C MET A 75 -2.47 3.14 14.75
N LEU A 76 -3.68 2.78 15.17
CA LEU A 76 -4.00 2.61 16.59
C LEU A 76 -3.32 1.37 17.19
N GLY A 77 -3.20 0.28 16.40
CA GLY A 77 -2.44 -0.90 16.79
C GLY A 77 -0.96 -0.59 17.02
N LEU A 78 -0.33 0.18 16.12
CA LEU A 78 1.05 0.65 16.26
C LEU A 78 1.20 1.54 17.50
N TRP A 79 0.27 2.47 17.73
CA TRP A 79 0.25 3.29 18.95
C TRP A 79 0.27 2.43 20.22
N ASN A 80 -0.63 1.45 20.31
CA ASN A 80 -0.73 0.58 21.49
C ASN A 80 0.53 -0.27 21.67
N ARG A 81 1.06 -0.85 20.58
CA ARG A 81 2.31 -1.63 20.59
C ARG A 81 3.48 -0.82 21.14
N VAL A 82 3.71 0.37 20.59
CA VAL A 82 4.82 1.25 21.02
C VAL A 82 4.65 1.67 22.48
N ARG A 83 3.43 2.01 22.89
CA ARG A 83 3.11 2.35 24.29
C ARG A 83 3.43 1.21 25.25
N GLU A 84 2.92 0.01 24.97
CA GLU A 84 3.10 -1.18 25.83
C GLU A 84 4.57 -1.58 25.97
N LYS A 85 5.38 -1.35 24.93
CA LYS A 85 6.81 -1.66 24.93
C LYS A 85 7.66 -0.60 25.61
N TYR A 86 7.30 0.67 25.46
CA TYR A 86 8.00 1.77 26.12
C TYR A 86 7.71 1.84 27.62
N ASP A 87 6.46 1.58 28.00
CA ASP A 87 5.98 1.66 29.38
C ASP A 87 5.20 0.38 29.76
N PRO A 88 5.90 -0.76 29.93
CA PRO A 88 5.27 -2.05 30.24
C PRO A 88 4.65 -2.07 31.64
N ASN A 89 5.07 -1.14 32.52
CA ASN A 89 4.53 -0.99 33.86
C ASN A 89 3.91 0.43 34.02
N PRO A 90 2.60 0.58 33.79
CA PRO A 90 1.92 1.89 33.79
C PRO A 90 2.09 2.72 35.07
N ASP A 91 2.48 2.10 36.18
CA ASP A 91 2.75 2.76 37.45
C ASP A 91 3.99 3.67 37.40
N GLU A 92 4.92 3.41 36.47
CA GLU A 92 6.13 4.22 36.26
C GLU A 92 5.84 5.53 35.52
N LYS A 93 4.64 5.69 34.94
CA LYS A 93 4.16 6.90 34.24
C LYS A 93 5.09 7.44 33.14
N LYS A 94 6.04 6.63 32.66
CA LYS A 94 7.02 7.01 31.63
C LYS A 94 6.35 7.51 30.36
N TRP A 95 5.27 6.85 29.94
CA TRP A 95 4.50 7.28 28.77
C TRP A 95 3.92 8.68 28.96
N GLY A 96 3.34 8.94 30.14
CA GLY A 96 2.75 10.25 30.45
C GLY A 96 3.79 11.37 30.49
N GLU A 97 4.97 11.10 31.05
CA GLU A 97 6.10 12.03 31.08
C GLU A 97 6.62 12.33 29.67
N LEU A 98 6.74 11.31 28.81
CA LEU A 98 7.11 11.48 27.40
C LEU A 98 6.10 12.36 26.65
N LEU A 99 4.79 12.08 26.78
CA LEU A 99 3.77 12.89 26.11
C LEU A 99 3.82 14.36 26.57
N ALA A 100 4.00 14.59 27.87
CA ALA A 100 4.11 15.93 28.43
C ALA A 100 5.37 16.67 27.93
N SER A 101 6.51 15.97 27.82
CA SER A 101 7.78 16.58 27.39
C SER A 101 7.73 17.09 25.95
N VAL A 102 7.01 16.40 25.06
CA VAL A 102 6.82 16.81 23.66
C VAL A 102 5.51 17.57 23.42
N LYS A 103 4.76 17.91 24.49
CA LYS A 103 3.47 18.61 24.45
C LYS A 103 2.41 17.92 23.57
N HIS A 104 2.44 16.59 23.50
CA HIS A 104 1.44 15.81 22.78
C HIS A 104 0.16 15.68 23.60
N GLN A 105 -1.00 15.85 22.98
CA GLN A 105 -2.28 15.77 23.70
C GLN A 105 -2.56 14.32 24.12
N PRO A 106 -2.82 14.04 25.41
CA PRO A 106 -3.07 12.68 25.90
C PRO A 106 -4.23 11.95 25.22
N ASP A 107 -5.23 12.70 24.76
CA ASP A 107 -6.42 12.16 24.09
C ASP A 107 -6.18 11.85 22.60
N SER A 108 -5.13 12.42 21.99
CA SER A 108 -4.76 12.11 20.60
C SER A 108 -3.96 10.82 20.54
N LYS A 109 -4.58 9.73 20.05
CA LYS A 109 -3.90 8.44 19.79
C LYS A 109 -3.30 8.38 18.39
N ASN A 110 -2.67 9.48 17.97
CA ASN A 110 -2.06 9.59 16.66
C ASN A 110 -0.53 9.43 16.75
N ILE A 111 -0.03 8.25 16.36
CA ILE A 111 1.40 7.96 16.38
C ILE A 111 2.19 8.86 15.41
N GLU A 112 1.56 9.34 14.33
CA GLU A 112 2.20 10.30 13.42
C GLU A 112 2.51 11.61 14.12
N GLU A 113 1.54 12.16 14.83
CA GLU A 113 1.69 13.41 15.58
C GLU A 113 2.76 13.25 16.67
N LEU A 114 2.75 12.13 17.40
CA LEU A 114 3.72 11.85 18.45
C LEU A 114 5.15 11.79 17.90
N LEU A 115 5.40 10.96 16.87
CA LEU A 115 6.74 10.84 16.28
C LEU A 115 7.22 12.15 15.64
N SER A 116 6.29 12.93 15.08
CA SER A 116 6.58 14.28 14.58
C SER A 116 7.03 15.21 15.69
N ALA A 117 6.28 15.23 16.81
CA ALA A 117 6.60 16.05 17.97
C ALA A 117 7.95 15.65 18.57
N CYS A 118 8.20 14.34 18.74
CA CYS A 118 9.49 13.81 19.19
C CYS A 118 10.63 14.27 18.29
N LYS A 119 10.49 14.19 16.95
CA LYS A 119 11.58 14.60 16.06
C LYS A 119 11.85 16.10 16.13
N VAL A 120 10.82 16.94 16.17
CA VAL A 120 11.01 18.40 16.36
C VAL A 120 11.70 18.68 17.69
N ALA A 121 11.28 17.99 18.75
CA ALA A 121 11.85 18.10 20.08
C ALA A 121 13.36 17.83 20.12
N THR A 122 13.88 16.86 19.35
CA THR A 122 15.34 16.57 19.29
C THR A 122 16.22 17.76 18.92
N VAL A 123 15.66 18.82 18.33
CA VAL A 123 16.40 20.05 17.98
C VAL A 123 16.60 20.97 19.20
N TRP A 124 15.75 20.87 20.23
CA TRP A 124 15.66 21.85 21.32
C TRP A 124 16.00 21.30 22.72
N PHE A 125 16.07 19.97 22.90
CA PHE A 125 16.37 19.34 24.19
C PHE A 125 17.88 19.43 24.56
N LEU A 126 18.18 19.30 25.85
CA LEU A 126 19.54 19.17 26.40
C LEU A 126 20.01 17.71 26.39
N ASP A 127 21.32 17.46 26.46
CA ASP A 127 21.97 16.15 26.21
C ASP A 127 21.32 14.93 26.92
N SER A 128 20.91 15.05 28.19
CA SER A 128 20.29 13.93 28.93
C SER A 128 18.89 13.59 28.44
N ASP A 129 18.06 14.59 28.17
CA ASP A 129 16.68 14.39 27.69
C ASP A 129 16.66 13.98 26.22
N LEU A 130 17.64 14.46 25.44
CA LEU A 130 17.89 14.01 24.08
C LEU A 130 18.14 12.50 24.01
N THR A 131 18.94 11.96 24.94
CA THR A 131 19.26 10.53 24.96
C THR A 131 18.02 9.66 25.20
N ASN A 132 17.16 10.07 26.14
CA ASN A 132 15.90 9.37 26.42
C ASN A 132 14.92 9.44 25.24
N LEU A 133 14.82 10.62 24.61
CA LEU A 133 13.94 10.84 23.46
C LEU A 133 14.41 10.06 22.23
N GLN A 134 15.72 10.02 21.97
CA GLN A 134 16.28 9.24 20.88
C GLN A 134 16.06 7.74 21.12
N SER A 135 16.27 7.27 22.35
CA SER A 135 15.99 5.89 22.74
C SER A 135 14.51 5.52 22.53
N PHE A 136 13.58 6.44 22.79
CA PHE A 136 12.16 6.25 22.47
C PHE A 136 11.91 6.16 20.96
N ILE A 137 12.49 7.07 20.16
CA ILE A 137 12.34 7.06 18.70
C ILE A 137 12.84 5.73 18.13
N ASP A 138 14.03 5.28 18.55
CA ASP A 138 14.63 4.03 18.09
C ASP A 138 13.76 2.82 18.46
N LEU A 139 13.22 2.80 19.69
CA LEU A 139 12.25 1.78 20.12
C LEU A 139 10.99 1.81 19.26
N ALA A 140 10.42 2.99 19.02
CA ALA A 140 9.19 3.14 18.26
C ALA A 140 9.38 2.71 16.79
N GLU A 141 10.47 3.12 16.14
CA GLU A 141 10.82 2.69 14.79
C GLU A 141 11.02 1.17 14.71
N LYS A 142 11.72 0.58 15.69
CA LYS A 142 11.88 -0.87 15.82
C LYS A 142 10.55 -1.61 15.94
N GLU A 143 9.67 -1.16 16.84
CA GLU A 143 8.38 -1.80 17.07
C GLU A 143 7.41 -1.63 15.89
N ILE A 144 7.48 -0.48 15.18
CA ILE A 144 6.73 -0.29 13.94
C ILE A 144 7.19 -1.30 12.90
N ARG A 145 8.51 -1.41 12.68
CA ARG A 145 9.10 -2.38 11.74
C ARG A 145 8.65 -3.81 12.05
N GLU A 146 8.82 -4.25 13.29
CA GLU A 146 8.40 -5.59 13.72
C GLU A 146 6.88 -5.80 13.60
N GLY A 147 6.09 -4.74 13.78
CA GLY A 147 4.65 -4.80 13.59
C GLY A 147 4.24 -4.96 12.12
N VAL A 148 4.92 -4.30 11.19
CA VAL A 148 4.57 -4.32 9.76
C VAL A 148 5.21 -5.50 9.01
N ASP A 149 6.24 -6.12 9.57
CA ASP A 149 6.80 -7.39 9.12
C ASP A 149 6.07 -8.59 9.77
N PHE A 150 4.78 -8.72 9.44
CA PHE A 150 3.88 -9.69 10.07
C PHE A 150 3.73 -11.01 9.30
N LEU A 151 4.33 -11.12 8.11
CA LEU A 151 4.12 -12.25 7.21
C LEU A 151 4.99 -13.44 7.59
N GLU A 152 4.36 -14.60 7.75
CA GLU A 152 5.03 -15.87 8.00
C GLU A 152 5.05 -16.75 6.73
N ALA A 153 5.99 -17.68 6.66
CA ALA A 153 6.12 -18.56 5.48
C ALA A 153 4.89 -19.46 5.23
N SER A 154 4.09 -19.71 6.28
CA SER A 154 2.85 -20.49 6.25
C SER A 154 1.62 -19.68 5.83
N ASP A 155 1.71 -18.36 5.70
CA ASP A 155 0.55 -17.52 5.42
C ASP A 155 0.03 -17.70 3.99
N GLU A 156 -1.25 -18.00 3.86
CA GLU A 156 -1.93 -18.12 2.58
C GLU A 156 -2.45 -16.76 2.09
N LEU A 157 -1.87 -16.26 1.00
CA LEU A 157 -2.24 -14.97 0.39
C LEU A 157 -3.29 -15.13 -0.73
N SER A 158 -4.32 -15.95 -0.51
CA SER A 158 -5.32 -16.32 -1.52
C SER A 158 -6.03 -15.11 -2.15
N THR A 159 -6.42 -14.12 -1.34
CA THR A 159 -7.03 -12.87 -1.81
C THR A 159 -6.11 -12.10 -2.74
N HIS A 160 -4.83 -11.93 -2.36
CA HIS A 160 -3.83 -11.24 -3.17
C HIS A 160 -3.54 -12.01 -4.47
N ALA A 161 -3.43 -13.34 -4.40
CA ALA A 161 -3.20 -14.20 -5.56
C ALA A 161 -4.35 -14.11 -6.57
N ILE A 162 -5.61 -14.22 -6.11
CA ILE A 162 -6.80 -14.05 -6.95
C ILE A 162 -6.83 -12.64 -7.55
N PHE A 163 -6.49 -11.62 -6.75
CA PHE A 163 -6.45 -10.24 -7.23
C PHE A 163 -5.44 -10.06 -8.37
N LEU A 164 -4.19 -10.50 -8.19
CA LEU A 164 -3.14 -10.43 -9.23
C LEU A 164 -3.55 -11.18 -10.51
N GLN A 165 -4.19 -12.35 -10.39
CA GLN A 165 -4.74 -13.09 -11.54
C GLN A 165 -5.74 -12.28 -12.36
N ARG A 166 -6.54 -11.42 -11.71
CA ARG A 166 -7.54 -10.58 -12.39
C ARG A 166 -6.95 -9.32 -13.00
N ILE A 167 -5.93 -8.73 -12.39
CA ILE A 167 -5.43 -7.41 -12.81
C ILE A 167 -4.18 -7.46 -13.70
N ALA A 168 -3.27 -8.42 -13.49
CA ALA A 168 -1.98 -8.44 -14.17
C ALA A 168 -2.05 -9.09 -15.57
N ARG A 169 -2.94 -10.08 -15.77
CA ARG A 169 -3.13 -10.76 -17.06
C ARG A 169 -4.00 -9.94 -18.02
N ARG A 170 -3.43 -8.85 -18.54
CA ARG A 170 -4.12 -7.92 -19.45
C ARG A 170 -4.07 -8.41 -20.89
N SER A 171 -5.09 -8.07 -21.69
CA SER A 171 -5.18 -8.46 -23.09
C SER A 171 -4.06 -7.82 -23.93
N ALA A 172 -3.67 -8.49 -25.02
CA ALA A 172 -2.72 -7.94 -25.99
C ALA A 172 -3.15 -6.51 -26.42
N GLY A 173 -2.20 -5.58 -26.42
CA GLY A 173 -2.44 -4.17 -26.73
C GLY A 173 -2.84 -3.29 -25.55
N LYS A 174 -3.12 -3.84 -24.35
CA LYS A 174 -3.25 -3.05 -23.11
C LYS A 174 -1.89 -2.87 -22.46
N ASN A 175 -1.68 -1.72 -21.82
CA ASN A 175 -0.48 -1.48 -21.02
C ASN A 175 -0.50 -2.37 -19.77
N ARG A 176 0.69 -2.70 -19.23
CA ARG A 176 0.81 -3.46 -17.97
C ARG A 176 0.05 -2.76 -16.84
N ALA A 177 -0.49 -3.55 -15.90
CA ALA A 177 -1.06 -2.96 -14.69
C ALA A 177 0.06 -2.30 -13.87
N LYS A 178 -0.23 -1.11 -13.33
CA LYS A 178 0.66 -0.40 -12.40
C LYS A 178 0.01 -0.45 -11.01
N LEU A 179 0.61 -1.21 -10.09
CA LEU A 179 0.16 -1.33 -8.71
C LEU A 179 1.03 -0.44 -7.84
N PHE A 180 0.40 0.57 -7.25
CA PHE A 180 0.97 1.46 -6.24
C PHE A 180 0.46 1.03 -4.87
N THR A 181 1.34 1.06 -3.87
CA THR A 181 0.97 0.73 -2.50
C THR A 181 1.66 1.64 -1.50
N THR A 182 0.96 1.98 -0.42
CA THR A 182 1.54 2.61 0.77
C THR A 182 2.00 1.57 1.81
N ASN A 183 1.80 0.28 1.54
CA ASN A 183 2.08 -0.78 2.51
C ASN A 183 3.56 -1.16 2.49
N TYR A 184 4.13 -1.32 3.68
CA TYR A 184 5.53 -1.72 3.84
C TYR A 184 5.73 -3.24 3.67
N ASP A 185 4.70 -4.04 3.96
CA ASP A 185 4.73 -5.51 3.94
C ASP A 185 4.93 -6.09 2.53
N LEU A 186 5.26 -7.39 2.44
CA LEU A 186 5.57 -8.08 1.19
C LEU A 186 4.39 -8.90 0.61
N CYS A 187 3.13 -8.55 0.92
CA CYS A 187 1.97 -9.36 0.50
C CYS A 187 1.89 -9.52 -1.03
N PHE A 188 2.10 -8.44 -1.80
CA PHE A 188 2.02 -8.50 -3.25
C PHE A 188 3.19 -9.24 -3.87
N GLU A 189 4.40 -9.05 -3.36
CA GLU A 189 5.60 -9.74 -3.80
C GLU A 189 5.50 -11.25 -3.56
N ARG A 190 5.03 -11.66 -2.39
CA ARG A 190 4.87 -13.07 -2.06
C ARG A 190 3.76 -13.71 -2.89
N ALA A 191 2.61 -13.05 -3.01
CA ALA A 191 1.53 -13.52 -3.88
C ALA A 191 1.95 -13.58 -5.37
N ALA A 192 2.80 -12.65 -5.82
CA ALA A 192 3.35 -12.67 -7.17
C ALA A 192 4.28 -13.88 -7.36
N LYS A 193 5.20 -14.14 -6.43
CA LYS A 193 6.07 -15.32 -6.44
C LYS A 193 5.25 -16.61 -6.52
N ASP A 194 4.28 -16.78 -5.63
CA ASP A 194 3.49 -18.02 -5.53
C ASP A 194 2.53 -18.18 -6.73
N GLY A 195 2.08 -17.07 -7.31
CA GLY A 195 1.27 -17.03 -8.53
C GLY A 195 2.06 -17.06 -9.85
N ALA A 196 3.39 -17.20 -9.80
CA ALA A 196 4.31 -17.12 -10.93
C ALA A 196 4.14 -15.84 -11.78
N PHE A 197 3.93 -14.69 -11.14
CA PHE A 197 3.98 -13.38 -11.78
C PHE A 197 5.40 -12.82 -11.76
N VAL A 198 5.73 -12.02 -12.76
CA VAL A 198 6.94 -11.21 -12.74
C VAL A 198 6.60 -9.78 -12.34
N VAL A 199 7.35 -9.27 -11.37
CA VAL A 199 7.20 -7.92 -10.83
C VAL A 199 8.27 -7.03 -11.41
N ILE A 200 7.87 -5.88 -11.98
CA ILE A 200 8.79 -4.81 -12.36
C ILE A 200 8.68 -3.72 -11.28
N ASP A 201 9.69 -3.61 -10.42
CA ASP A 201 9.67 -2.73 -9.24
C ASP A 201 10.84 -1.73 -9.19
N GLY A 202 11.59 -1.62 -10.30
CA GLY A 202 12.73 -0.73 -10.39
C GLY A 202 14.03 -1.31 -9.83
N PHE A 203 14.06 -2.57 -9.42
CA PHE A 203 15.29 -3.26 -9.04
C PHE A 203 15.88 -4.10 -10.17
N SER A 204 17.20 -4.23 -10.18
CA SER A 204 17.91 -5.05 -11.15
C SER A 204 17.59 -6.54 -10.99
N PRO A 205 17.66 -7.33 -12.07
CA PRO A 205 17.56 -8.80 -11.99
C PRO A 205 18.90 -9.45 -11.55
N THR A 206 19.82 -8.69 -10.97
CA THR A 206 21.14 -9.16 -10.52
C THR A 206 21.13 -9.43 -9.01
N LEU A 207 22.16 -10.09 -8.49
CA LEU A 207 22.30 -10.36 -7.06
C LEU A 207 23.48 -9.56 -6.49
N PRO A 208 23.29 -8.75 -5.44
CA PRO A 208 21.99 -8.33 -4.89
C PRO A 208 21.19 -7.43 -5.87
N PRO A 209 19.85 -7.42 -5.81
CA PRO A 209 19.04 -6.51 -6.63
C PRO A 209 19.24 -5.07 -6.19
N THR A 210 19.62 -4.18 -7.11
CA THR A 210 19.84 -2.75 -6.82
C THR A 210 18.84 -1.87 -7.54
N PHE A 211 18.37 -0.82 -6.87
CA PHE A 211 17.39 0.11 -7.41
C PHE A 211 18.00 0.98 -8.51
N ASN A 212 17.36 1.00 -9.67
CA ASN A 212 17.60 1.97 -10.71
C ASN A 212 16.29 2.23 -11.49
N PRO A 213 15.82 3.47 -11.61
CA PRO A 213 14.57 3.79 -12.31
C PRO A 213 14.51 3.29 -13.75
N VAL A 214 15.66 3.06 -14.40
CA VAL A 214 15.72 2.47 -15.74
C VAL A 214 15.01 1.11 -15.82
N TYR A 215 15.01 0.32 -14.74
CA TYR A 215 14.38 -1.00 -14.74
C TYR A 215 12.85 -0.92 -14.84
N PHE A 216 12.22 0.21 -14.49
CA PHE A 216 10.79 0.42 -14.78
C PHE A 216 10.48 0.55 -16.28
N THR A 217 11.49 0.82 -17.12
CA THR A 217 11.32 0.92 -18.58
C THR A 217 11.49 -0.41 -19.28
N TYR A 218 11.97 -1.44 -18.58
CA TYR A 218 12.17 -2.78 -19.14
C TYR A 218 10.89 -3.60 -19.06
N ASP A 219 10.73 -4.53 -20.00
CA ASP A 219 9.63 -5.50 -20.01
C ASP A 219 10.19 -6.86 -20.49
N ILE A 220 9.42 -7.92 -20.28
CA ILE A 220 9.82 -9.30 -20.50
C ILE A 220 9.07 -9.87 -21.69
N VAL A 221 9.86 -10.34 -22.65
CA VAL A 221 9.38 -10.99 -23.87
C VAL A 221 9.74 -12.46 -23.85
N LYS A 222 8.79 -13.30 -24.23
CA LYS A 222 9.05 -14.66 -24.67
C LYS A 222 9.61 -14.58 -26.08
N ARG A 223 10.83 -15.10 -26.27
CA ARG A 223 11.41 -15.25 -27.61
C ARG A 223 10.61 -16.31 -28.38
N GLY A 224 10.24 -15.98 -29.61
CA GLY A 224 9.71 -16.96 -30.55
C GLY A 224 10.80 -17.95 -30.97
N SER A 225 10.38 -19.14 -31.42
CA SER A 225 11.22 -20.02 -32.25
C SER A 225 11.43 -19.40 -33.63
N GLU A 226 12.34 -19.96 -34.44
CA GLU A 226 12.58 -19.47 -35.81
C GLU A 226 11.26 -19.34 -36.59
N GLY A 227 10.96 -18.12 -37.05
CA GLY A 227 9.73 -17.78 -37.77
C GLY A 227 8.61 -17.17 -36.92
N ASP A 228 8.62 -17.33 -35.59
CA ASP A 228 7.64 -16.74 -34.68
C ASP A 228 8.08 -15.37 -34.15
N ALA A 229 7.16 -14.41 -34.12
CA ALA A 229 7.40 -13.12 -33.49
C ALA A 229 7.56 -13.27 -31.97
N SER A 230 8.52 -12.55 -31.38
CA SER A 230 8.63 -12.45 -29.92
C SER A 230 7.39 -11.73 -29.36
N ALA A 231 6.90 -12.20 -28.22
CA ALA A 231 5.69 -11.68 -27.60
C ALA A 231 5.89 -11.41 -26.11
N PHE A 232 5.27 -10.35 -25.60
CA PHE A 232 5.24 -10.06 -24.18
C PHE A 232 4.56 -11.19 -23.38
N ILE A 233 5.16 -11.61 -22.26
CA ILE A 233 4.52 -12.59 -21.37
C ILE A 233 3.36 -11.93 -20.59
N PRO A 234 2.21 -12.59 -20.40
CA PRO A 234 1.00 -11.93 -19.89
C PRO A 234 0.99 -11.66 -18.37
N ASN A 235 1.77 -12.40 -17.60
CA ASN A 235 1.84 -12.43 -16.13
C ASN A 235 2.85 -11.40 -15.57
N VAL A 236 2.80 -10.16 -16.06
CA VAL A 236 3.73 -9.09 -15.65
C VAL A 236 2.96 -7.86 -15.20
N PHE A 237 3.38 -7.25 -14.11
CA PHE A 237 2.87 -5.96 -13.64
C PHE A 237 3.98 -5.13 -13.01
N HIS A 238 3.74 -3.82 -12.91
CA HIS A 238 4.65 -2.92 -12.21
C HIS A 238 4.20 -2.76 -10.76
N LEU A 239 5.15 -2.81 -9.82
CA LEU A 239 4.91 -2.58 -8.40
C LEU A 239 5.67 -1.33 -7.95
N TYR A 240 4.98 -0.39 -7.32
CA TYR A 240 5.53 0.85 -6.81
C TYR A 240 5.18 0.98 -5.32
N LYS A 241 6.21 0.99 -4.46
CA LYS A 241 6.05 1.15 -3.01
C LYS A 241 6.31 2.61 -2.63
N LEU A 242 5.24 3.35 -2.39
CA LEU A 242 5.29 4.81 -2.19
C LEU A 242 5.95 5.21 -0.87
N HIS A 243 5.86 4.34 0.15
CA HIS A 243 6.40 4.56 1.48
C HIS A 243 7.57 3.64 1.83
N GLY A 244 8.10 2.91 0.85
CA GLY A 244 9.19 1.97 1.07
C GLY A 244 8.73 0.57 1.37
N SER A 245 9.68 -0.28 1.73
CA SER A 245 9.46 -1.70 1.92
C SER A 245 10.37 -2.24 3.01
N ILE A 246 9.88 -3.23 3.75
CA ILE A 246 10.65 -3.89 4.81
C ILE A 246 11.89 -4.64 4.30
N ASP A 247 11.97 -4.90 3.00
CA ASP A 247 13.11 -5.57 2.35
C ASP A 247 14.04 -4.60 1.61
N TRP A 248 13.92 -3.28 1.79
CA TRP A 248 14.83 -2.31 1.15
C TRP A 248 15.89 -1.84 2.14
N GLU A 249 17.16 -1.79 1.74
CA GLU A 249 18.25 -1.26 2.56
C GLU A 249 19.06 -0.24 1.76
N ARG A 250 19.45 0.87 2.40
CA ARG A 250 20.39 1.84 1.80
C ARG A 250 21.80 1.53 2.28
N ARG A 251 22.69 1.17 1.36
CA ARG A 251 24.11 0.93 1.62
C ARG A 251 24.84 2.23 1.95
N GLU A 252 26.01 2.11 2.57
CA GLU A 252 26.94 3.24 2.77
C GLU A 252 27.35 3.91 1.44
N SER A 253 27.40 3.16 0.33
CA SER A 253 27.65 3.70 -1.01
C SER A 253 26.55 4.64 -1.51
N GLY A 254 25.38 4.64 -0.85
CA GLY A 254 24.18 5.36 -1.27
C GLY A 254 23.26 4.54 -2.17
N ASP A 255 23.69 3.37 -2.63
CA ASP A 255 22.86 2.44 -3.40
C ASP A 255 21.74 1.87 -2.53
N ILE A 256 20.59 1.65 -3.14
CA ILE A 256 19.45 1.00 -2.49
C ILE A 256 19.36 -0.42 -3.05
N GLU A 257 19.23 -1.40 -2.17
CA GLU A 257 19.10 -2.78 -2.57
C GLU A 257 17.95 -3.50 -1.87
N LYS A 258 17.56 -4.64 -2.43
CA LYS A 258 16.71 -5.58 -1.73
C LYS A 258 17.52 -6.51 -0.85
N LYS A 259 17.19 -6.53 0.43
CA LYS A 259 17.79 -7.39 1.45
C LYS A 259 16.71 -7.87 2.41
N HIS A 260 16.48 -9.17 2.41
CA HIS A 260 15.59 -9.80 3.39
C HIS A 260 16.19 -9.68 4.80
N GLU A 261 15.32 -9.55 5.80
CA GLU A 261 15.71 -9.50 7.23
C GLU A 261 16.74 -8.38 7.52
N THR A 262 16.56 -7.21 6.89
CA THR A 262 17.41 -6.04 7.16
C THR A 262 17.11 -5.42 8.52
N ASP A 263 18.18 -5.06 9.24
CA ASP A 263 18.09 -4.31 10.49
C ASP A 263 17.78 -2.81 10.27
N THR A 264 17.88 -2.31 9.04
CA THR A 264 17.72 -0.90 8.70
C THR A 264 16.85 -0.72 7.45
N PRO A 265 15.58 -1.18 7.49
CA PRO A 265 14.71 -1.08 6.35
C PRO A 265 14.45 0.37 5.97
N LEU A 266 14.44 0.63 4.67
CA LEU A 266 14.20 1.93 4.08
C LEU A 266 12.69 2.18 4.00
N LEU A 267 12.15 2.75 5.08
CA LEU A 267 10.74 3.08 5.25
C LEU A 267 10.54 4.60 5.39
N ILE A 268 9.44 5.10 4.85
CA ILE A 268 8.90 6.41 5.23
C ILE A 268 8.06 6.22 6.49
N TYR A 269 8.65 6.47 7.65
CA TYR A 269 7.93 6.36 8.91
C TYR A 269 6.75 7.34 8.98
N PRO A 270 5.67 6.98 9.70
CA PRO A 270 4.52 7.84 9.93
C PRO A 270 4.94 9.04 10.80
N ARG A 271 5.45 10.10 10.18
CA ARG A 271 5.88 11.36 10.83
C ARG A 271 5.81 12.52 9.83
N SER A 272 5.81 13.77 10.30
CA SER A 272 5.69 14.97 9.47
C SER A 272 6.84 15.11 8.46
N SER A 273 8.05 14.67 8.81
CA SER A 273 9.20 14.62 7.89
C SER A 273 9.07 13.56 6.79
N LYS A 274 7.96 12.80 6.74
CA LYS A 274 7.62 11.95 5.59
C LYS A 274 7.59 12.72 4.28
N TYR A 275 7.23 14.01 4.35
CA TYR A 275 7.20 14.89 3.18
C TYR A 275 8.59 15.09 2.58
N GLU A 276 9.60 15.42 3.40
CA GLU A 276 10.97 15.62 2.93
C GLU A 276 11.57 14.30 2.38
N GLN A 277 11.31 13.20 3.08
CA GLN A 277 11.78 11.87 2.65
C GLN A 277 11.17 11.46 1.31
N ALA A 278 9.91 11.80 1.03
CA ALA A 278 9.26 11.52 -0.23
C ALA A 278 9.94 12.19 -1.45
N PHE A 279 10.80 13.20 -1.24
CA PHE A 279 11.62 13.82 -2.28
C PHE A 279 13.01 13.19 -2.45
N SER A 280 13.32 12.15 -1.69
CA SER A 280 14.55 11.38 -1.85
C SER A 280 14.32 10.10 -2.66
N GLN A 281 15.39 9.55 -3.23
CA GLN A 281 15.34 8.25 -3.91
C GLN A 281 15.12 7.14 -2.87
N PRO A 282 14.29 6.11 -3.16
CA PRO A 282 13.61 5.83 -4.44
C PRO A 282 12.21 6.47 -4.56
N TYR A 283 11.71 7.10 -3.50
CA TYR A 283 10.34 7.56 -3.36
C TYR A 283 9.93 8.63 -4.38
N LEU A 284 10.88 9.51 -4.74
CA LEU A 284 10.67 10.54 -5.75
C LEU A 284 10.21 9.93 -7.08
N GLU A 285 10.82 8.83 -7.50
CA GLU A 285 10.50 8.12 -8.75
C GLU A 285 9.16 7.40 -8.66
N MET A 286 8.87 6.79 -7.51
CA MET A 286 7.58 6.12 -7.26
C MET A 286 6.42 7.13 -7.33
N MET A 287 6.59 8.31 -6.73
CA MET A 287 5.61 9.39 -6.77
C MET A 287 5.49 10.01 -8.17
N ALA A 288 6.61 10.21 -8.88
CA ALA A 288 6.59 10.68 -10.26
C ALA A 288 5.85 9.71 -11.19
N ALA A 289 6.08 8.40 -11.02
CA ALA A 289 5.38 7.34 -11.76
C ALA A 289 3.86 7.36 -11.48
N LEU A 290 3.44 7.53 -10.23
CA LEU A 290 2.01 7.65 -9.86
C LEU A 290 1.38 8.85 -10.56
N GLN A 291 1.99 10.03 -10.43
CA GLN A 291 1.46 11.25 -11.04
C GLN A 291 1.41 11.17 -12.57
N SER A 292 2.42 10.56 -13.19
CA SER A 292 2.44 10.33 -14.64
C SER A 292 1.32 9.41 -15.07
N ALA A 293 1.16 8.26 -14.39
CA ALA A 293 0.12 7.28 -14.70
C ALA A 293 -1.30 7.86 -14.58
N LEU A 294 -1.55 8.71 -13.58
CA LEU A 294 -2.85 9.37 -13.38
C LEU A 294 -3.20 10.40 -14.48
N ARG A 295 -2.20 10.98 -15.14
CA ARG A 295 -2.39 11.93 -16.24
C ARG A 295 -2.58 11.26 -17.60
N GLU A 296 -2.26 9.97 -17.73
CA GLU A 296 -2.47 9.26 -18.99
C GLU A 296 -3.95 9.20 -19.36
N GLN A 297 -4.26 9.29 -20.66
CA GLN A 297 -5.62 9.16 -21.16
C GLN A 297 -6.12 7.72 -21.05
N ASN A 298 -7.45 7.54 -21.01
CA ASN A 298 -8.10 6.24 -20.92
C ASN A 298 -7.54 5.38 -19.77
N THR A 299 -7.48 5.99 -18.59
CA THR A 299 -6.95 5.41 -17.37
C THR A 299 -8.07 5.01 -16.43
N GLY A 300 -8.02 3.76 -15.96
CA GLY A 300 -8.83 3.28 -14.85
C GLY A 300 -7.99 3.29 -13.58
N LEU A 301 -8.46 4.01 -12.55
CA LEU A 301 -7.90 4.03 -11.21
C LEU A 301 -8.78 3.21 -10.27
N LEU A 302 -8.20 2.17 -9.67
CA LEU A 302 -8.82 1.36 -8.62
C LEU A 302 -8.09 1.61 -7.29
N VAL A 303 -8.75 2.30 -6.37
CA VAL A 303 -8.24 2.56 -5.02
C VAL A 303 -8.84 1.53 -4.06
N ILE A 304 -8.03 0.80 -3.30
CA ILE A 304 -8.48 -0.27 -2.39
C ILE A 304 -7.86 -0.06 -1.01
N GLY A 305 -8.70 0.11 0.02
CA GLY A 305 -8.23 0.13 1.41
C GLY A 305 -7.26 1.28 1.75
N PHE A 306 -7.31 2.38 1.00
CA PHE A 306 -6.51 3.58 1.23
C PHE A 306 -7.37 4.69 1.84
N GLY A 307 -6.99 5.17 3.03
CA GLY A 307 -7.79 6.10 3.83
C GLY A 307 -7.71 7.57 3.42
N PHE A 308 -6.94 7.94 2.38
CA PHE A 308 -6.75 9.32 1.92
C PHE A 308 -6.17 10.31 2.96
N ASN A 309 -5.61 9.82 4.07
CA ASN A 309 -4.95 10.65 5.09
C ASN A 309 -3.61 11.23 4.59
N ASP A 310 -2.94 10.55 3.66
CA ASP A 310 -1.69 11.00 3.04
C ASP A 310 -1.94 12.04 1.95
N LYS A 311 -1.87 13.33 2.33
CA LYS A 311 -2.11 14.46 1.43
C LYS A 311 -1.22 14.45 0.17
N HIS A 312 0.04 14.03 0.28
CA HIS A 312 0.96 13.96 -0.86
C HIS A 312 0.54 12.93 -1.93
N ILE A 313 -0.29 11.95 -1.56
CA ILE A 313 -0.86 10.95 -2.48
C ILE A 313 -2.29 11.36 -2.88
N ALA A 314 -3.09 11.86 -1.94
CA ALA A 314 -4.48 12.24 -2.17
C ALA A 314 -4.61 13.45 -3.12
N GLU A 315 -3.78 14.49 -2.96
CA GLU A 315 -3.85 15.69 -3.80
C GLU A 315 -3.59 15.41 -5.29
N PRO A 316 -2.56 14.62 -5.69
CA PRO A 316 -2.41 14.18 -7.07
C PRO A 316 -3.64 13.47 -7.64
N ILE A 317 -4.30 12.61 -6.85
CA ILE A 317 -5.51 11.89 -7.28
C ILE A 317 -6.66 12.87 -7.50
N LEU A 318 -6.89 13.79 -6.55
CA LEU A 318 -7.94 14.81 -6.66
C LEU A 318 -7.68 15.74 -7.85
N SER A 319 -6.43 16.13 -8.07
CA SER A 319 -6.02 16.94 -9.23
C SER A 319 -6.27 16.19 -10.54
N ALA A 320 -5.93 14.90 -10.62
CA ALA A 320 -6.20 14.07 -11.79
C ALA A 320 -7.70 13.90 -12.05
N ILE A 321 -8.52 13.72 -11.02
CA ILE A 321 -9.99 13.66 -11.16
C ILE A 321 -10.55 14.96 -11.75
N ARG A 322 -9.99 16.11 -11.38
CA ARG A 322 -10.45 17.42 -11.87
C ARG A 322 -9.98 17.73 -13.29
N SER A 323 -8.82 17.22 -13.71
CA SER A 323 -8.16 17.59 -14.96
C SER A 323 -8.26 16.54 -16.06
N ASN A 324 -8.27 15.24 -15.72
CA ASN A 324 -8.34 14.13 -16.66
C ASN A 324 -9.79 13.65 -16.81
N LEU A 325 -10.52 14.22 -17.77
CA LEU A 325 -11.92 13.89 -18.05
C LEU A 325 -12.14 12.42 -18.45
N GLY A 326 -11.09 11.73 -18.90
CA GLY A 326 -11.13 10.32 -19.28
C GLY A 326 -10.78 9.36 -18.13
N LEU A 327 -10.46 9.87 -16.94
CA LEU A 327 -10.12 9.07 -15.77
C LEU A 327 -11.38 8.42 -15.18
N LYS A 328 -11.38 7.09 -15.07
CA LYS A 328 -12.42 6.35 -14.36
C LYS A 328 -11.91 5.94 -12.99
N VAL A 329 -12.58 6.34 -11.92
CA VAL A 329 -12.13 6.07 -10.55
C VAL A 329 -13.13 5.19 -9.82
N VAL A 330 -12.62 4.13 -9.18
CA VAL A 330 -13.36 3.30 -8.23
C VAL A 330 -12.61 3.25 -6.92
N VAL A 331 -13.32 3.53 -5.83
CA VAL A 331 -12.81 3.40 -4.47
C VAL A 331 -13.52 2.24 -3.80
N VAL A 332 -12.76 1.29 -3.31
CA VAL A 332 -13.21 0.13 -2.55
C VAL A 332 -12.70 0.29 -1.13
N ASP A 333 -13.62 0.53 -0.21
CA ASP A 333 -13.34 0.55 1.22
C ASP A 333 -13.79 -0.79 1.83
N PRO A 334 -12.85 -1.63 2.29
CA PRO A 334 -13.17 -2.94 2.84
C PRO A 334 -13.69 -2.90 4.29
N TRP A 335 -13.69 -1.74 4.97
CA TRP A 335 -13.98 -1.62 6.40
C TRP A 335 -15.01 -0.54 6.74
#